data_AF-A0A3D3GBJ7-F1
#
_entry.id   AF-A0A3D3GBJ7-F1
#
_cell.length_a   1.000
_cell.length_b   1.000
_cell.length_c   1.000
_cell.angle_alpha   90.00
_cell.angle_beta   90.00
_cell.angle_gamma   90.00
#
_symmetry.space_group_name_H-M   'P 1'
#
loop_
_entity.id
_entity.type
_entity.pdbx_description
1 polymer ?
#
loop_
_entity_poly.entity_id
_entity_poly.type
_entity_poly.pdbx_seq_one_letter_code
_entity_poly.pdbx_strand_id
1 'polypeptide(L)'
;MQLKSKVNPQTHLLLIQLLLGLVWFRSGLTKLLAPDFIVNLPKTLTFFASKNPLPWYKDFLLQFAIPQVGLFGNLTRWGEFSAGVLLIITALTMLFKKEVPFLRHLALVGNLIGVWLNLNFGLASYWTSAASETINLLMLGIQIIIGVYHLRSLRQMKS
;
A
#
# COMPACT_ATOMS: atom_id res chain seq x y z
N MET A 1 -12.07 16.77 -39.34
CA MET A 1 -11.09 16.76 -38.24
C MET A 1 -11.82 16.40 -36.95
N GLN A 2 -11.85 15.11 -36.56
CA GLN A 2 -12.42 14.66 -35.29
C GLN A 2 -11.32 13.98 -34.47
N LEU A 3 -10.60 14.77 -33.67
CA LEU A 3 -9.74 14.24 -32.60
C LEU A 3 -10.65 13.82 -31.43
N LYS A 4 -11.42 12.74 -31.59
CA LYS A 4 -11.88 11.99 -30.42
C LYS A 4 -10.66 11.25 -29.90
N SER A 5 -9.94 11.83 -28.94
CA SER A 5 -9.02 11.03 -28.14
C SER A 5 -9.88 9.96 -27.45
N LYS A 6 -9.78 8.72 -27.93
CA LYS A 6 -10.28 7.57 -27.18
C LYS A 6 -9.42 7.52 -25.93
N VAL A 7 -9.87 8.17 -24.85
CA VAL A 7 -9.30 7.95 -23.53
C VAL A 7 -9.41 6.45 -23.30
N ASN A 8 -8.27 5.77 -23.25
CA ASN A 8 -8.24 4.35 -22.96
C ASN A 8 -8.91 4.18 -21.57
N PRO A 9 -9.96 3.35 -21.44
CA PRO A 9 -10.65 3.16 -20.15
C PRO A 9 -9.69 2.84 -19.00
N GLN A 10 -8.55 2.23 -19.32
CA GLN A 10 -7.48 1.89 -18.39
C GLN A 10 -6.78 3.10 -17.76
N THR A 11 -6.78 4.27 -18.42
CA THR A 11 -6.08 5.47 -17.97
C THR A 11 -6.54 5.89 -16.57
N HIS A 12 -7.84 5.85 -16.29
CA HIS A 12 -8.38 6.23 -14.97
C HIS A 12 -7.88 5.30 -13.86
N LEU A 13 -7.81 3.99 -14.12
CA LEU A 13 -7.30 3.02 -13.15
C LEU A 13 -5.81 3.21 -12.89
N LEU A 14 -5.03 3.53 -13.93
CA LEU A 14 -3.61 3.86 -13.78
C LEU A 14 -3.39 5.17 -12.99
N LEU A 15 -4.26 6.17 -13.17
CA LEU A 15 -4.23 7.40 -12.38
C LEU A 15 -4.58 7.14 -10.90
N ILE A 16 -5.60 6.33 -10.63
CA ILE A 16 -5.94 5.92 -9.26
C ILE A 16 -4.78 5.15 -8.63
N GLN A 17 -4.15 4.24 -9.37
CA GLN A 17 -2.96 3.54 -8.93
C GLN A 17 -1.80 4.49 -8.66
N LEU A 18 -1.58 5.49 -9.51
CA LEU A 18 -0.54 6.50 -9.31
C LEU A 18 -0.77 7.24 -8.00
N LEU A 19 -2.00 7.67 -7.72
CA LEU A 19 -2.36 8.32 -6.46
C LEU A 19 -2.12 7.41 -5.25
N LEU A 20 -2.54 6.15 -5.32
CA LEU A 20 -2.26 5.16 -4.27
C LEU A 20 -0.75 4.97 -4.07
N GLY A 21 0.01 4.87 -5.17
CA GLY A 21 1.46 4.77 -5.14
C GLY A 21 2.12 5.98 -4.50
N LEU A 22 1.63 7.19 -4.77
CA LEU A 22 2.12 8.43 -4.14
C LEU A 22 1.84 8.47 -2.63
N VAL A 23 0.70 7.95 -2.17
CA VAL A 23 0.39 7.82 -0.74
C VAL A 23 1.42 6.92 -0.06
N TRP A 24 1.66 5.72 -0.60
CA TRP A 24 2.65 4.77 -0.07
C TRP A 24 4.06 5.33 -0.12
N PHE A 25 4.44 5.92 -1.26
CA PHE A 25 5.77 6.50 -1.46
C PHE A 25 6.04 7.62 -0.47
N ARG A 26 5.11 8.57 -0.32
CA ARG A 26 5.25 9.67 0.63
C ARG A 26 5.37 9.14 2.05
N SER A 27 4.51 8.20 2.44
CA SER A 27 4.53 7.60 3.77
C SER A 27 5.87 6.91 4.07
N GLY A 28 6.35 6.06 3.15
CA GLY A 28 7.62 5.34 3.31
C GLY A 28 8.84 6.27 3.27
N LEU A 29 8.86 7.25 2.35
CA LEU A 29 9.94 8.22 2.25
C LEU A 29 10.07 9.06 3.52
N THR A 30 8.95 9.56 4.07
CA THR A 30 8.97 10.30 5.34
C THR A 30 9.53 9.45 6.48
N LYS A 31 9.20 8.15 6.54
CA LYS A 31 9.74 7.23 7.56
C LYS A 31 11.21 6.88 7.36
N LEU A 32 11.68 6.81 6.11
CA LEU A 32 13.10 6.59 5.79
C LEU A 32 13.96 7.79 6.15
N LEU A 33 13.45 9.00 5.91
CA LEU A 33 14.14 10.26 6.21
C LEU A 33 14.04 10.68 7.67
N ALA A 34 13.12 10.10 8.44
CA ALA A 34 12.99 10.35 9.86
C ALA A 34 13.98 9.48 10.67
N PRO A 35 15.05 10.05 11.24
CA PRO A 35 16.07 9.28 11.97
C PRO A 35 15.47 8.54 13.18
N ASP A 36 14.47 9.16 13.82
CA ASP A 36 13.87 8.64 15.04
C ASP A 36 12.64 7.77 14.78
N PHE A 37 12.33 7.42 13.53
CA PHE A 37 11.13 6.62 13.23
C PHE A 37 11.12 5.30 14.01
N ILE A 38 12.21 4.53 13.94
CA ILE A 38 12.31 3.23 14.63
C ILE A 38 12.34 3.44 16.14
N VAL A 39 12.99 4.49 16.63
CA VAL A 39 13.08 4.81 18.07
C VAL A 39 11.71 5.15 18.66
N ASN A 40 10.87 5.86 17.90
CA ASN A 40 9.54 6.27 18.34
C ASN A 40 8.45 5.21 18.10
N LEU A 41 8.71 4.22 17.25
CA LEU A 41 7.73 3.21 16.87
C LEU A 41 7.17 2.39 18.07
N PRO A 42 7.96 1.99 19.09
CA PRO A 42 7.42 1.26 20.25
C PRO A 42 6.31 2.02 20.97
N LYS A 43 6.42 3.35 21.06
CA LYS A 43 5.39 4.21 21.68
C LYS A 43 4.08 4.12 20.90
N THR A 44 4.15 4.22 19.57
CA THR A 44 2.98 4.07 18.69
C THR A 44 2.36 2.68 18.79
N LEU A 45 3.17 1.62 18.76
CA LEU A 45 2.68 0.24 18.86
C LEU A 45 2.08 -0.06 20.25
N THR A 46 2.65 0.48 21.31
CA THR A 46 2.12 0.37 22.68
C THR A 46 0.76 1.07 22.79
N PHE A 47 0.62 2.26 22.18
CA PHE A 47 -0.67 2.93 22.09
C PHE A 47 -1.69 2.07 21.34
N PHE A 48 -1.33 1.51 20.19
CA PHE A 48 -2.20 0.61 19.42
C PHE A 48 -2.58 -0.67 20.18
N ALA A 49 -1.71 -1.20 21.04
CA ALA A 49 -1.99 -2.36 21.87
C ALA A 49 -2.88 -2.04 23.09
N SER A 50 -2.85 -0.80 23.59
CA SER A 50 -3.43 -0.41 24.89
C SER A 50 -4.94 -0.69 25.01
N LYS A 51 -5.70 -0.45 23.94
CA LYS A 51 -7.15 -0.67 23.88
C LYS A 51 -7.58 -1.39 22.59
N ASN A 52 -6.68 -2.18 21.99
CA ASN A 52 -7.04 -2.95 20.81
C ASN A 52 -8.16 -3.95 21.14
N PRO A 53 -9.31 -3.94 20.44
CA PRO A 53 -10.40 -4.88 20.71
C PRO A 53 -10.09 -6.31 20.25
N LEU A 54 -9.02 -6.53 19.48
CA LEU A 54 -8.61 -7.84 18.98
C LEU A 54 -7.50 -8.42 19.88
N PRO A 55 -7.79 -9.40 20.76
CA PRO A 55 -6.80 -9.92 21.70
C PRO A 55 -5.58 -10.53 21.01
N TRP A 56 -5.80 -11.33 19.97
CA TRP A 56 -4.73 -11.97 19.21
C TRP A 56 -3.79 -10.96 18.54
N TYR A 57 -4.31 -9.83 18.06
CA TYR A 57 -3.49 -8.81 17.42
C TYR A 57 -2.78 -7.94 18.45
N LYS A 58 -3.43 -7.65 19.58
CA LYS A 58 -2.78 -7.06 20.74
C LYS A 58 -1.58 -7.91 21.18
N ASP A 59 -1.75 -9.22 21.29
CA ASP A 59 -0.68 -10.15 21.67
C ASP A 59 0.45 -10.14 20.63
N PHE A 60 0.13 -10.14 19.34
CA PHE A 60 1.13 -9.95 18.29
C PHE A 60 1.93 -8.65 18.46
N LEU A 61 1.27 -7.53 18.76
CA LEU A 61 1.94 -6.25 19.00
C LEU A 61 2.89 -6.33 20.21
N LEU A 62 2.41 -6.88 21.33
CA LEU A 62 3.16 -6.93 22.60
C LEU A 62 4.27 -7.98 22.61
N GLN A 63 4.07 -9.13 21.96
CA GLN A 63 4.99 -10.27 22.03
C GLN A 63 5.93 -10.35 20.83
N PHE A 64 5.60 -9.73 19.70
CA PHE A 64 6.42 -9.77 18.49
C PHE A 64 6.81 -8.38 17.98
N ALA A 65 5.85 -7.53 17.62
CA ALA A 65 6.14 -6.29 16.91
C ALA A 65 6.97 -5.30 17.74
N ILE A 66 6.63 -5.13 19.03
CA ILE A 66 7.36 -4.25 19.96
C ILE A 66 8.74 -4.84 20.31
N PRO A 67 8.87 -6.11 20.73
CA PRO A 67 10.19 -6.71 21.00
C PRO A 67 11.12 -6.71 19.80
N GLN A 68 10.58 -6.87 18.58
CA GLN A 68 11.33 -6.87 17.31
C GLN A 68 11.20 -5.55 16.54
N VAL A 69 11.09 -4.41 17.24
CA VAL A 69 10.76 -3.13 16.60
C VAL A 69 11.75 -2.71 15.51
N GLY A 70 13.03 -3.08 15.63
CA GLY A 70 14.02 -2.82 14.59
C GLY A 70 13.65 -3.50 13.27
N LEU A 71 13.28 -4.78 13.32
CA LEU A 71 12.84 -5.53 12.14
C LEU A 71 11.49 -5.00 11.65
N PHE A 72 10.51 -4.89 12.53
CA PHE A 72 9.15 -4.46 12.18
C PHE A 72 9.13 -3.05 11.57
N GLY A 73 9.88 -2.12 12.17
CA GLY A 73 10.03 -0.76 11.65
C GLY A 73 10.74 -0.71 10.30
N ASN A 74 11.80 -1.50 10.11
CA ASN A 74 12.47 -1.60 8.81
C ASN A 74 11.55 -2.18 7.73
N LEU A 75 10.85 -3.27 8.02
CA LEU A 75 9.88 -3.86 7.10
C LEU A 75 8.76 -2.87 6.75
N THR A 76 8.29 -2.10 7.73
CA THR A 76 7.27 -1.07 7.51
C THR A 76 7.79 0.02 6.58
N ARG A 77 8.88 0.71 6.91
CA ARG A 77 9.36 1.86 6.11
C ARG A 77 9.81 1.46 4.70
N TRP A 78 10.50 0.32 4.54
CA TRP A 78 10.93 -0.17 3.24
C TRP A 78 9.78 -0.79 2.44
N GLY A 79 8.83 -1.46 3.11
CA GLY A 79 7.62 -1.97 2.48
C GLY A 79 6.78 -0.84 1.90
N GLU A 80 6.53 0.21 2.67
CA GLU A 80 5.75 1.37 2.20
C GLU A 80 6.45 2.05 1.02
N PHE A 81 7.75 2.30 1.13
CA PHE A 81 8.52 2.93 0.06
C PHE A 81 8.52 2.10 -1.21
N SER A 82 8.81 0.80 -1.12
CA SER A 82 8.86 -0.10 -2.27
C SER A 82 7.49 -0.31 -2.92
N ALA A 83 6.41 -0.45 -2.14
CA ALA A 83 5.05 -0.49 -2.66
C ALA A 83 4.73 0.76 -3.48
N GLY A 84 5.07 1.95 -2.95
CA GLY A 84 4.90 3.22 -3.65
C GLY A 84 5.68 3.27 -4.97
N VAL A 85 6.97 2.96 -4.94
CA VAL A 85 7.85 2.95 -6.13
C VAL A 85 7.32 2.02 -7.22
N LEU A 86 6.95 0.78 -6.88
CA LEU A 86 6.47 -0.20 -7.86
C LEU A 86 5.15 0.24 -8.51
N LEU A 87 4.22 0.79 -7.72
CA LEU A 87 2.94 1.28 -8.23
C LEU A 87 3.13 2.52 -9.13
N ILE A 88 3.97 3.48 -8.71
CA ILE A 88 4.26 4.71 -9.46
C ILE A 88 4.95 4.38 -10.79
N ILE A 89 6.04 3.61 -10.77
CA ILE A 89 6.81 3.28 -11.98
C ILE A 89 5.92 2.55 -12.98
N THR A 90 5.10 1.61 -12.51
CA THR A 90 4.16 0.89 -13.38
C THR A 90 3.13 1.85 -13.98
N ALA A 91 2.49 2.68 -13.16
CA ALA A 91 1.46 3.61 -13.62
C ALA A 91 2.02 4.61 -14.65
N LEU A 92 3.12 5.30 -14.33
CA LEU A 92 3.74 6.26 -15.24
C LEU A 92 4.19 5.61 -16.54
N THR A 93 4.85 4.45 -16.46
CA THR A 93 5.34 3.79 -17.68
C THR A 93 4.19 3.34 -18.58
N MET A 94 3.12 2.78 -18.02
CA MET A 94 1.94 2.35 -18.79
C MET A 94 1.08 3.51 -19.30
N LEU A 95 1.13 4.68 -18.66
CA LEU A 95 0.45 5.89 -19.15
C LEU A 95 1.11 6.47 -20.41
N PHE A 96 2.45 6.37 -20.52
CA PHE A 96 3.21 6.98 -21.62
C PHE A 96 3.76 6.01 -22.66
N LYS A 97 3.88 4.72 -22.32
CA LYS A 97 4.42 3.68 -23.20
C LYS A 97 3.39 2.60 -23.49
N LYS A 98 3.62 1.84 -24.57
CA LYS A 98 2.83 0.65 -24.90
C LYS A 98 2.84 -0.35 -23.74
N GLU A 99 1.74 -1.07 -23.55
CA GLU A 99 1.61 -2.06 -22.47
C GLU A 99 2.78 -3.04 -22.42
N VAL A 100 3.37 -3.20 -21.23
CA VAL A 100 4.45 -4.15 -20.94
C VAL A 100 3.97 -5.15 -19.89
N PRO A 101 3.81 -6.45 -20.22
CA PRO A 101 3.25 -7.45 -19.30
C PRO A 101 4.02 -7.55 -17.97
N PHE A 102 5.35 -7.45 -18.02
CA PHE A 102 6.20 -7.51 -16.82
C PHE A 102 5.86 -6.44 -15.79
N LEU A 103 5.53 -5.20 -16.22
CA LEU A 103 5.17 -4.12 -15.30
C LEU A 103 3.89 -4.44 -14.51
N ARG A 104 2.95 -5.16 -15.11
CA ARG A 104 1.73 -5.58 -14.39
C ARG A 104 2.04 -6.54 -13.24
N HIS A 105 3.09 -7.37 -13.35
CA HIS A 105 3.56 -8.18 -12.23
C HIS A 105 4.18 -7.31 -11.12
N LEU A 106 4.95 -6.28 -11.48
CA LEU A 106 5.49 -5.32 -10.50
C LEU A 106 4.38 -4.58 -9.76
N ALA A 107 3.34 -4.13 -10.47
CA ALA A 107 2.17 -3.52 -9.83
C ALA A 107 1.47 -4.48 -8.87
N LEU A 108 1.33 -5.76 -9.22
CA LEU A 108 0.75 -6.76 -8.32
C LEU A 108 1.60 -6.96 -7.07
N VAL A 109 2.93 -7.04 -7.21
CA VAL A 109 3.84 -7.16 -6.05
C VAL A 109 3.72 -5.92 -5.15
N GLY A 110 3.82 -4.72 -5.72
CA GLY A 110 3.68 -3.47 -4.97
C GLY A 110 2.31 -3.35 -4.28
N ASN A 111 1.25 -3.75 -4.96
CA ASN A 111 -0.10 -3.76 -4.42
C ASN A 111 -0.24 -4.77 -3.26
N LEU A 112 0.33 -5.97 -3.37
CA LEU A 112 0.31 -6.98 -2.31
C LEU A 112 1.08 -6.53 -1.07
N ILE A 113 2.24 -5.91 -1.25
CA ILE A 113 2.99 -5.29 -0.14
C ILE A 113 2.14 -4.21 0.53
N GLY A 114 1.52 -3.33 -0.26
CA GLY A 114 0.63 -2.31 0.25
C GLY A 114 -0.59 -2.88 0.99
N VAL A 115 -1.21 -3.97 0.49
CA VAL A 115 -2.34 -4.63 1.16
C VAL A 115 -1.90 -5.19 2.51
N TRP A 116 -0.76 -5.87 2.55
CA TRP A 116 -0.21 -6.40 3.80
C TRP A 116 0.02 -5.30 4.84
N LEU A 117 0.63 -4.18 4.42
CA LEU A 117 0.88 -3.03 5.30
C LEU A 117 -0.41 -2.36 5.76
N ASN A 118 -1.37 -2.16 4.86
CA ASN A 118 -2.67 -1.59 5.17
C ASN A 118 -3.45 -2.47 6.17
N LEU A 119 -3.43 -3.79 5.99
CA LEU A 119 -4.05 -4.72 6.94
C LEU A 119 -3.38 -4.66 8.31
N ASN A 120 -2.04 -4.66 8.37
CA ASN A 120 -1.33 -4.54 9.64
C ASN A 120 -1.66 -3.22 10.36
N PHE A 121 -1.68 -2.10 9.62
CA PHE A 121 -2.04 -0.81 10.18
C PHE A 121 -3.51 -0.75 10.62
N GLY A 122 -4.42 -1.27 9.80
CA GLY A 122 -5.85 -1.34 10.09
C GLY A 122 -6.13 -2.16 11.35
N LEU A 123 -5.59 -3.38 11.44
CA LEU A 123 -5.73 -4.23 12.63
C LEU A 123 -5.15 -3.57 13.90
N ALA A 124 -4.09 -2.77 13.76
CA ALA A 124 -3.51 -2.04 14.88
C ALA A 124 -4.38 -0.86 15.34
N SER A 125 -4.99 -0.16 14.39
CA SER A 125 -5.45 1.22 14.60
C SER A 125 -6.93 1.48 14.29
N TYR A 126 -7.70 0.52 13.77
CA TYR A 126 -9.10 0.75 13.38
C TYR A 126 -9.95 1.31 14.53
N TRP A 127 -9.70 0.85 15.75
CA TRP A 127 -10.43 1.26 16.95
C TRP A 127 -10.08 2.69 17.43
N THR A 128 -9.02 3.30 16.90
CA THR A 128 -8.52 4.60 17.40
C THR A 128 -9.37 5.77 16.94
N SER A 129 -10.03 5.66 15.78
CA SER A 129 -10.99 6.64 15.26
C SER A 129 -11.72 6.09 14.04
N ALA A 130 -12.95 6.57 13.81
CA ALA A 130 -13.70 6.26 12.58
C ALA A 130 -12.95 6.68 11.31
N ALA A 131 -12.15 7.74 11.38
CA ALA A 131 -11.30 8.20 10.27
C ALA A 131 -10.22 7.17 9.93
N SER A 132 -9.55 6.58 10.94
CA SER A 132 -8.55 5.53 10.73
C SER A 132 -9.18 4.29 10.09
N GLU A 133 -10.32 3.84 10.60
CA GLU A 133 -11.04 2.71 10.02
C GLU A 133 -11.44 2.99 8.55
N THR A 134 -12.05 4.14 8.30
CA THR A 134 -12.58 4.49 6.97
C THR A 134 -11.47 4.60 5.93
N ILE A 135 -10.33 5.22 6.28
CA ILE A 135 -9.22 5.34 5.32
C ILE A 135 -8.57 3.98 5.02
N ASN A 136 -8.44 3.10 6.01
CA ASN A 136 -7.94 1.74 5.81
C ASN A 136 -8.84 0.94 4.85
N LEU A 137 -10.16 0.99 5.08
CA LEU A 137 -11.15 0.32 4.23
C LEU A 137 -11.16 0.87 2.80
N LEU A 138 -11.10 2.20 2.66
CA LEU A 138 -11.03 2.85 1.35
C LEU A 138 -9.77 2.43 0.59
N MET A 139 -8.62 2.47 1.25
CA MET A 139 -7.35 2.04 0.65
C MET A 139 -7.40 0.56 0.25
N LEU A 140 -7.98 -0.30 1.09
CA LEU A 140 -8.12 -1.73 0.80
C LEU A 140 -9.02 -1.96 -0.42
N GLY A 141 -10.15 -1.23 -0.51
CA GLY A 141 -11.05 -1.29 -1.66
C GLY A 141 -10.35 -0.90 -2.97
N ILE A 142 -9.59 0.20 -2.96
CA ILE A 142 -8.80 0.65 -4.12
C ILE A 142 -7.75 -0.41 -4.50
N GLN A 143 -7.05 -0.98 -3.52
CA GLN A 143 -6.06 -2.04 -3.75
C GLN A 143 -6.68 -3.30 -4.36
N ILE A 144 -7.88 -3.70 -3.93
CA ILE A 144 -8.61 -4.82 -4.52
C ILE A 144 -8.94 -4.53 -5.99
N ILE A 145 -9.44 -3.33 -6.30
CA ILE A 145 -9.78 -2.92 -7.67
C ILE A 145 -8.53 -2.97 -8.57
N ILE A 146 -7.41 -2.39 -8.12
CA ILE A 146 -6.14 -2.41 -8.85
C ILE A 146 -5.62 -3.84 -9.05
N GLY A 147 -5.66 -4.66 -8.00
CA GLY A 147 -5.24 -6.06 -8.05
C GLY A 147 -6.04 -6.87 -9.07
N VAL A 148 -7.37 -6.77 -9.03
CA VAL A 148 -8.27 -7.44 -9.98
C VAL A 148 -8.01 -6.95 -11.40
N TYR A 149 -7.82 -5.65 -11.59
CA TYR A 149 -7.48 -5.06 -12.89
C TYR A 149 -6.22 -5.69 -13.49
N HIS A 150 -5.11 -5.70 -12.76
CA HIS A 150 -3.85 -6.27 -13.28
C HIS A 150 -3.93 -7.78 -13.53
N LEU A 151 -4.60 -8.53 -12.63
CA LEU A 151 -4.80 -9.97 -12.81
C LEU A 151 -5.63 -10.29 -14.07
N ARG A 152 -6.72 -9.56 -14.30
CA ARG A 152 -7.58 -9.76 -15.48
C ARG A 152 -6.84 -9.42 -16.77
N SER A 153 -6.11 -8.31 -16.82
CA SER A 153 -5.33 -7.94 -18.01
C SER A 153 -4.22 -8.95 -18.32
N LEU A 154 -3.55 -9.49 -17.31
CA LEU A 154 -2.54 -10.55 -17.51
C LEU A 154 -3.14 -11.84 -18.09
N ARG A 155 -4.39 -12.18 -17.72
CA ARG A 155 -5.09 -13.34 -18.29
C ARG A 155 -5.47 -13.11 -19.76
N GLN A 156 -5.97 -11.92 -20.08
CA GLN A 156 -6.35 -11.55 -21.46
C GLN A 156 -5.18 -11.50 -22.44
N MET A 157 -3.95 -11.26 -21.96
CA MET A 157 -2.75 -11.29 -22.83
C MET A 157 -2.24 -12.71 -23.11
N LYS A 158 -2.72 -13.73 -22.38
CA LYS A 158 -2.35 -15.13 -22.57
C LYS A 158 -3.33 -15.91 -23.45
N SER A 159 -4.53 -15.37 -23.67
CA SER A 159 -5.56 -15.89 -24.58
C SER A 159 -5.37 -15.33 -25.98
#